data_AF-A0A820D636-F1
#
_entry.id   AF-A0A820D636-F1
#
_cell.length_a   1.000
_cell.length_b   1.000
_cell.length_c   1.000
_cell.angle_alpha   90.00
_cell.angle_beta   90.00
_cell.angle_gamma   90.00
#
_symmetry.space_group_name_H-M   'P 1'
#
loop_
_entity.id
_entity.type
_entity.pdbx_description
1 polymer ?
#
loop_
_entity_poly.entity_id
_entity_poly.type
_entity_poly.pdbx_seq_one_letter_code
_entity_poly.pdbx_strand_id
1 'polypeptide(L)'
;MYVQHNGVAMGAPLAPVIADIFMSHLETTLMDKLTQSGVCEWYQYADATFIFINKDANVNNILSILNDFHPSIKFTRKIEDNDKLEFLHIQVIRSSEQQCFETTLYRKPTFTGLLTNWNSYIPIQYKKASIVSMVNRAFNICSTYKHLEDEFNEIRRISLLNNYPLSFIDIIIGIKLSQHRNKTITKLDTPIIENDKKKIYVEIP
;
A
#
# COMPACT_ATOMS: atom_id res chain seq x y z
N MET A 1 33.67 17.69 0.31
CA MET A 1 32.27 17.81 0.76
C MET A 1 31.40 17.81 -0.49
N TYR A 2 30.33 17.01 -0.55
CA TYR A 2 29.45 16.93 -1.72
C TYR A 2 28.19 17.75 -1.45
N VAL A 3 27.64 18.39 -2.49
CA VAL A 3 26.43 19.22 -2.42
C VAL A 3 25.39 18.65 -3.40
N GLN A 4 24.16 18.52 -2.92
CA GLN A 4 23.03 18.13 -3.77
C GLN A 4 22.52 19.36 -4.51
N HIS A 5 22.61 19.34 -5.84
CA HIS A 5 22.17 20.43 -6.71
C HIS A 5 20.73 20.24 -7.24
N ASN A 6 20.25 19.00 -7.31
CA ASN A 6 18.94 18.68 -7.87
C ASN A 6 18.14 17.80 -6.91
N GLY A 7 16.85 18.12 -6.79
CA GLY A 7 15.90 17.42 -5.91
C GLY A 7 16.10 17.76 -4.43
N VAL A 8 15.32 17.07 -3.59
CA VAL A 8 15.37 17.19 -2.13
C VAL A 8 16.25 16.10 -1.53
N ALA A 9 16.92 16.40 -0.42
CA ALA A 9 17.74 15.43 0.28
C ALA A 9 16.88 14.35 0.94
N MET A 10 17.11 13.09 0.56
CA MET A 10 16.47 11.96 1.21
C MET A 10 16.84 11.94 2.71
N GLY A 11 15.83 11.80 3.58
CA GLY A 11 16.02 11.83 5.03
C GLY A 11 15.96 13.23 5.67
N ALA A 12 15.88 14.31 4.88
CA ALA A 12 15.57 15.62 5.43
C ALA A 12 14.10 15.65 5.91
N PRO A 13 13.80 16.17 7.12
CA PRO A 13 12.45 16.15 7.68
C PRO A 13 11.37 16.80 6.80
N LEU A 14 11.75 17.81 6.00
CA LEU A 14 10.85 18.53 5.11
C LEU A 14 10.79 17.95 3.70
N ALA A 15 11.68 17.03 3.33
CA ALA A 15 11.74 16.50 1.96
C ALA A 15 10.42 15.85 1.50
N PRO A 16 9.71 15.04 2.30
CA PRO A 16 8.43 14.45 1.88
C PRO A 16 7.38 15.53 1.56
N VAL A 17 7.25 16.54 2.43
CA VAL A 17 6.26 17.62 2.25
C VAL A 17 6.56 18.43 0.99
N ILE A 18 7.85 18.75 0.74
CA ILE A 18 8.25 19.49 -0.46
C ILE A 18 7.99 18.64 -1.73
N ALA A 19 8.26 17.34 -1.67
CA ALA A 19 7.97 16.43 -2.78
C ALA A 19 6.46 16.36 -3.05
N ASP A 20 5.64 16.23 -2.01
CA ASP A 20 4.18 16.20 -2.13
C ASP A 20 3.62 17.51 -2.71
N ILE A 21 4.13 18.68 -2.28
CA ILE A 21 3.74 19.99 -2.85
C ILE A 21 4.06 20.04 -4.35
N PHE A 22 5.26 19.62 -4.74
CA PHE A 22 5.65 19.61 -6.15
C PHE A 22 4.77 18.68 -6.97
N MET A 23 4.50 17.47 -6.46
CA MET A 23 3.64 16.50 -7.15
C MET A 23 2.19 16.99 -7.23
N SER A 24 1.67 17.64 -6.18
CA SER A 24 0.34 18.25 -6.19
C SER A 24 0.23 19.38 -7.22
N HIS A 25 1.30 20.17 -7.40
CA HIS A 25 1.36 21.18 -8.45
C HIS A 25 1.34 20.55 -9.85
N LEU A 26 2.10 19.47 -10.06
CA LEU A 26 2.09 18.69 -11.31
C LEU A 26 0.68 18.17 -11.62
N GLU A 27 0.04 17.53 -10.64
CA GLU A 27 -1.30 16.97 -10.78
C GLU A 27 -2.32 18.05 -11.15
N THR A 28 -2.37 19.15 -10.39
CA THR A 28 -3.29 20.26 -10.64
C THR A 28 -3.08 20.86 -12.03
N THR A 29 -1.83 20.97 -12.47
CA THR A 29 -1.50 21.55 -13.78
C THR A 29 -1.89 20.65 -14.95
N LEU A 30 -1.82 19.33 -14.77
CA LEU A 30 -2.05 18.36 -15.86
C LEU A 30 -3.46 17.75 -15.84
N MET A 31 -4.24 17.92 -14.77
CA MET A 31 -5.47 17.16 -14.55
C MET A 31 -6.47 17.27 -15.71
N ASP A 32 -6.65 18.46 -16.28
CA ASP A 32 -7.55 18.65 -17.42
C ASP A 32 -7.11 17.84 -18.64
N LYS A 33 -5.81 17.87 -18.96
CA LYS A 33 -5.22 17.10 -20.08
C LYS A 33 -5.28 15.59 -19.81
N LEU A 34 -5.05 15.18 -18.58
CA LEU A 34 -5.11 13.77 -18.16
C LEU A 34 -6.54 13.23 -18.27
N THR A 35 -7.52 14.00 -17.81
CA THR A 35 -8.95 13.67 -17.90
C THR A 35 -9.39 13.56 -19.36
N GLN A 36 -9.01 14.53 -20.20
CA GLN A 36 -9.26 14.49 -21.65
C GLN A 36 -8.59 13.29 -22.33
N SER A 37 -7.47 12.82 -21.79
CA SER A 37 -6.75 11.63 -22.27
C SER A 37 -7.32 10.31 -21.74
N GLY A 38 -8.42 10.37 -20.96
CA GLY A 38 -9.16 9.20 -20.49
C GLY A 38 -8.82 8.74 -19.08
N VAL A 39 -8.15 9.56 -18.25
CA VAL A 39 -8.04 9.29 -16.80
C VAL A 39 -9.36 9.60 -16.12
N CYS A 40 -9.94 8.63 -15.42
CA CYS A 40 -11.22 8.76 -14.71
C CYS A 40 -11.02 9.15 -13.25
N GLU A 41 -10.05 8.50 -12.59
CA GLU A 41 -9.78 8.65 -11.17
C GLU A 41 -8.27 8.62 -10.94
N TRP A 42 -7.82 9.39 -9.96
CA TRP A 42 -6.40 9.57 -9.65
C TRP A 42 -6.16 9.49 -8.14
N TYR A 43 -5.31 8.55 -7.73
CA TYR A 43 -4.90 8.39 -6.34
C TYR A 43 -3.39 8.43 -6.24
N GLN A 44 -2.87 9.30 -5.38
CA GLN A 44 -1.44 9.42 -5.12
C GLN A 44 -1.11 8.98 -3.69
N TYR A 45 -0.02 8.23 -3.54
CA TYR A 45 0.62 7.94 -2.27
C TYR A 45 2.12 8.15 -2.40
N ALA A 46 2.64 9.24 -1.83
CA ALA A 46 4.03 9.66 -1.97
C ALA A 46 4.48 9.65 -3.46
N ASP A 47 5.42 8.78 -3.83
CA ASP A 47 5.95 8.65 -5.18
C ASP A 47 5.20 7.66 -6.08
N ALA A 48 4.11 7.04 -5.59
CA ALA A 48 3.32 6.06 -6.32
C ALA A 48 1.92 6.58 -6.66
N THR A 49 1.52 6.42 -7.91
CA THR A 49 0.18 6.78 -8.39
C THR A 49 -0.59 5.53 -8.79
N PHE A 50 -1.87 5.46 -8.43
CA PHE A 50 -2.84 4.49 -8.89
C PHE A 50 -3.96 5.22 -9.63
N ILE A 51 -4.23 4.84 -10.88
CA ILE A 51 -5.19 5.53 -11.74
C ILE A 51 -6.19 4.56 -12.34
N PHE A 52 -7.42 5.02 -12.50
CA PHE A 52 -8.39 4.36 -13.37
C PHE A 52 -8.47 5.11 -14.69
N ILE A 53 -8.52 4.36 -15.78
CA ILE A 53 -8.57 4.90 -17.14
C ILE A 53 -9.71 4.26 -17.92
N ASN A 54 -10.24 5.00 -18.89
CA ASN A 54 -11.19 4.46 -19.86
C ASN A 54 -10.55 3.29 -20.62
N LYS A 55 -11.36 2.31 -20.99
CA LYS A 55 -10.91 1.08 -21.67
C LYS A 55 -10.16 1.36 -22.99
N ASP A 56 -10.54 2.42 -23.67
CA ASP A 56 -9.99 2.90 -24.94
C ASP A 56 -8.89 3.96 -24.78
N ALA A 57 -8.56 4.36 -23.55
CA ALA A 57 -7.53 5.36 -23.29
C ALA A 57 -6.14 4.87 -23.71
N ASN A 58 -5.38 5.77 -24.35
CA ASN A 58 -3.99 5.47 -24.72
C ASN A 58 -3.05 5.75 -23.55
N VAL A 59 -2.66 4.69 -22.85
CA VAL A 59 -1.75 4.76 -21.70
C VAL A 59 -0.39 5.37 -22.06
N ASN A 60 0.09 5.24 -23.31
CA ASN A 60 1.36 5.86 -23.75
C ASN A 60 1.24 7.37 -23.84
N ASN A 61 0.08 7.87 -24.28
CA ASN A 61 -0.18 9.30 -24.32
C ASN A 61 -0.19 9.89 -22.90
N ILE A 62 -0.89 9.24 -21.97
CA ILE A 62 -0.91 9.63 -20.55
C ILE A 62 0.52 9.68 -19.98
N LEU A 63 1.32 8.63 -20.24
CA LEU A 63 2.70 8.57 -19.78
C LEU A 63 3.59 9.66 -20.40
N SER A 64 3.37 10.04 -21.66
CA SER A 64 4.08 11.15 -22.31
C SER A 64 3.75 12.48 -21.63
N ILE A 65 2.45 12.77 -21.44
CA ILE A 65 1.98 13.99 -20.78
C ILE A 65 2.65 14.17 -19.41
N LEU A 66 2.73 13.10 -18.62
CA LEU A 66 3.40 13.11 -17.31
C LEU A 66 4.91 13.35 -17.43
N ASN A 67 5.58 12.68 -18.38
CA ASN A 67 7.03 12.76 -18.56
C ASN A 67 7.53 14.04 -19.24
N ASP A 68 6.63 14.77 -19.89
CA ASP A 68 6.91 16.05 -20.56
C ASP A 68 6.84 17.24 -19.58
N PHE A 69 6.28 17.04 -18.38
CA PHE A 69 6.13 18.10 -17.38
C PHE A 69 7.45 18.67 -16.87
N HIS A 70 8.40 17.79 -16.50
CA HIS A 70 9.69 18.22 -15.96
C HIS A 70 10.82 17.27 -16.34
N PRO A 71 11.98 17.75 -16.84
CA PRO A 71 13.05 16.89 -17.35
C PRO A 71 13.67 15.97 -16.30
N SER A 72 13.64 16.38 -15.02
CA SER A 72 14.22 15.60 -13.91
C SER A 72 13.26 14.59 -13.27
N ILE A 73 11.99 14.53 -13.70
CA ILE A 73 11.00 13.59 -13.16
C ILE A 73 10.58 12.65 -14.27
N LYS A 74 10.72 11.35 -14.01
CA LYS A 74 10.35 10.31 -14.97
C LYS A 74 9.42 9.30 -14.34
N PHE A 75 8.19 9.31 -14.83
CA PHE A 75 7.17 8.33 -14.51
C PHE A 75 7.46 7.04 -15.29
N THR A 76 7.23 5.94 -14.59
CA THR A 76 7.10 4.62 -15.18
C THR A 76 5.70 4.12 -14.90
N ARG A 77 5.27 3.08 -15.61
CA ARG A 77 3.93 2.52 -15.42
C ARG A 77 3.96 1.00 -15.34
N LYS A 78 2.96 0.47 -14.65
CA LYS A 78 2.52 -0.91 -14.76
C LYS A 78 1.08 -0.89 -15.24
N ILE A 79 0.75 -1.81 -16.14
CA ILE A 79 -0.61 -2.02 -16.60
C ILE A 79 -1.11 -3.29 -15.92
N GLU A 80 -2.41 -3.34 -15.65
CA GLU A 80 -3.08 -4.53 -15.16
C GLU A 80 -2.81 -5.72 -16.09
N ASP A 81 -2.48 -6.87 -15.51
CA ASP A 81 -2.28 -8.13 -16.21
C ASP A 81 -3.14 -9.21 -15.54
N ASN A 82 -3.94 -9.93 -16.34
CA ASN A 82 -4.85 -10.98 -15.86
C ASN A 82 -5.73 -10.54 -14.67
N ASP A 83 -6.39 -9.37 -14.81
CA ASP A 83 -7.23 -8.73 -13.78
C ASP A 83 -6.47 -8.35 -12.49
N LYS A 84 -5.13 -8.33 -12.51
CA LYS A 84 -4.29 -8.05 -11.35
C LYS A 84 -3.38 -6.87 -11.60
N LEU A 85 -3.27 -6.00 -10.60
CA LEU A 85 -2.32 -4.89 -10.60
C LEU A 85 -1.65 -4.78 -9.23
N GLU A 86 -0.35 -4.58 -9.24
CA GLU A 86 0.45 -4.41 -8.03
C GLU A 86 0.50 -2.93 -7.65
N PHE A 87 0.12 -2.60 -6.42
CA PHE A 87 0.27 -1.26 -5.88
C PHE A 87 0.93 -1.32 -4.50
N LEU A 88 2.17 -0.80 -4.41
CA LEU A 88 3.05 -0.88 -3.23
C LEU A 88 3.26 -2.30 -2.69
N HIS A 89 2.39 -2.71 -1.78
CA HIS A 89 2.43 -3.91 -0.95
C HIS A 89 1.17 -4.76 -1.10
N ILE A 90 0.30 -4.36 -2.03
CA ILE A 90 -1.04 -4.85 -2.26
C ILE A 90 -1.11 -5.36 -3.70
N GLN A 91 -1.65 -6.54 -3.87
CA GLN A 91 -2.14 -7.04 -5.15
C GLN A 91 -3.62 -6.69 -5.21
N VAL A 92 -3.98 -5.77 -6.11
CA VAL A 92 -5.37 -5.44 -6.41
C VAL A 92 -5.85 -6.41 -7.49
N ILE A 93 -6.98 -7.05 -7.25
CA ILE A 93 -7.58 -8.04 -8.14
C ILE A 93 -8.98 -7.54 -8.50
N ARG A 94 -9.24 -7.35 -9.80
CA ARG A 94 -10.57 -7.01 -10.28
C ARG A 94 -11.42 -8.27 -10.35
N SER A 95 -12.47 -8.33 -9.54
CA SER A 95 -13.44 -9.42 -9.58
C SER A 95 -14.59 -9.05 -10.50
N SER A 96 -14.54 -9.53 -11.75
CA SER A 96 -15.60 -9.29 -12.74
C SER A 96 -16.94 -9.89 -12.32
N GLU A 97 -16.93 -11.00 -11.57
CA GLU A 97 -18.14 -11.66 -11.07
C GLU A 97 -18.84 -10.84 -9.98
N GLN A 98 -18.07 -10.29 -9.04
CA GLN A 98 -18.61 -9.54 -7.89
C GLN A 98 -18.69 -8.03 -8.13
N GLN A 99 -18.24 -7.55 -9.30
CA GLN A 99 -18.15 -6.13 -9.64
C GLN A 99 -17.43 -5.32 -8.56
N CYS A 100 -16.38 -5.89 -7.98
CA CYS A 100 -15.63 -5.30 -6.86
C CYS A 100 -14.12 -5.52 -7.02
N PHE A 101 -13.33 -4.85 -6.18
CA PHE A 101 -11.91 -5.12 -6.04
C PHE A 101 -11.67 -6.01 -4.82
N GLU A 102 -10.93 -7.09 -5.05
CA GLU A 102 -10.33 -7.87 -3.99
C GLU A 102 -8.87 -7.47 -3.80
N THR A 103 -8.37 -7.60 -2.58
CA THR A 103 -6.98 -7.25 -2.26
C THR A 103 -6.33 -8.38 -1.48
N THR A 104 -5.06 -8.63 -1.78
CA THR A 104 -4.19 -9.55 -1.05
C THR A 104 -2.76 -8.99 -0.98
N LEU A 105 -1.88 -9.61 -0.18
CA LEU A 105 -0.50 -9.13 -0.07
C LEU A 105 0.29 -9.41 -1.34
N TYR A 106 0.94 -8.36 -1.85
CA TYR A 106 1.95 -8.51 -2.89
C TYR A 106 3.35 -8.61 -2.28
N ARG A 107 4.11 -9.62 -2.72
CA ARG A 107 5.53 -9.83 -2.40
C ARG A 107 6.32 -9.70 -3.70
N LYS A 108 7.27 -8.75 -3.74
CA LYS A 108 8.17 -8.58 -4.90
C LYS A 108 8.96 -9.87 -5.16
N PRO A 109 9.38 -10.16 -6.40
CA PRO A 109 10.23 -11.33 -6.70
C PRO A 109 11.54 -11.38 -5.89
N THR A 110 12.01 -10.23 -5.41
CA THR A 110 13.20 -10.12 -4.56
C THR A 110 12.95 -10.44 -3.08
N PHE A 111 11.70 -10.69 -2.68
CA PHE A 111 11.36 -11.04 -1.31
C PHE A 111 11.84 -12.45 -0.98
N THR A 112 12.81 -12.56 -0.09
CA THR A 112 13.43 -13.84 0.30
C THR A 112 12.68 -14.57 1.40
N GLY A 113 11.72 -13.90 2.08
CA GLY A 113 11.10 -14.45 3.29
C GLY A 113 12.04 -14.49 4.50
N LEU A 114 13.17 -13.76 4.47
CA LEU A 114 14.10 -13.73 5.59
C LEU A 114 13.50 -12.93 6.76
N LEU A 115 13.36 -13.59 7.90
CA LEU A 115 13.02 -12.99 9.19
C LEU A 115 14.22 -13.12 10.13
N THR A 116 14.14 -12.53 11.32
CA THR A 116 15.11 -12.87 12.36
C THR A 116 14.93 -14.33 12.75
N ASN A 117 15.98 -15.14 12.61
CA ASN A 117 15.94 -16.56 12.94
C ASN A 117 15.48 -16.80 14.39
N TRP A 118 14.68 -17.83 14.60
CA TRP A 118 14.21 -18.22 15.92
C TRP A 118 15.34 -18.50 16.91
N ASN A 119 16.48 -19.00 16.45
CA ASN A 119 17.61 -19.35 17.32
C ASN A 119 18.52 -18.16 17.64
N SER A 120 18.27 -16.98 17.06
CA SER A 120 19.07 -15.78 17.35
C SER A 120 18.93 -15.35 18.81
N TYR A 121 20.03 -14.87 19.41
CA TYR A 121 20.07 -14.36 20.78
C TYR A 121 19.50 -12.94 20.85
N ILE A 122 18.19 -12.83 20.64
CA ILE A 122 17.44 -11.58 20.77
C ILE A 122 16.20 -11.80 21.67
N PRO A 123 15.69 -10.74 22.31
CA PRO A 123 14.46 -10.83 23.08
C PRO A 123 13.29 -11.40 22.26
N ILE A 124 12.52 -12.29 22.90
CA ILE A 124 11.37 -12.98 22.28
C ILE A 124 10.32 -12.01 21.73
N GLN A 125 10.26 -10.79 22.29
CA GLN A 125 9.35 -9.72 21.87
C GLN A 125 9.58 -9.30 20.43
N TYR A 126 10.83 -9.26 19.96
CA TYR A 126 11.14 -8.93 18.57
C TYR A 126 10.71 -10.04 17.61
N LYS A 127 10.95 -11.30 17.98
CA LYS A 127 10.48 -12.49 17.23
C LYS A 127 8.95 -12.50 17.14
N LYS A 128 8.27 -12.23 18.26
CA LYS A 128 6.82 -12.06 18.32
C LYS A 128 6.35 -10.90 17.44
N ALA A 129 7.04 -9.76 17.49
CA ALA A 129 6.69 -8.57 16.72
C ALA A 129 6.74 -8.82 15.21
N SER A 130 7.69 -9.61 14.72
CA SER A 130 7.75 -10.02 13.32
C SER A 130 6.46 -10.72 12.87
N ILE A 131 6.02 -11.74 13.61
CA ILE A 131 4.77 -12.47 13.30
C ILE A 131 3.55 -11.56 13.43
N VAL A 132 3.48 -10.78 14.52
CA VAL A 132 2.38 -9.84 14.76
C VAL A 132 2.26 -8.81 13.63
N SER A 133 3.38 -8.30 13.13
CA SER A 133 3.40 -7.34 12.02
C SER A 133 2.81 -7.95 10.74
N MET A 134 3.24 -9.16 10.38
CA MET A 134 2.71 -9.86 9.20
C MET A 134 1.20 -10.14 9.34
N VAL A 135 0.77 -10.62 10.50
CA VAL A 135 -0.64 -10.91 10.77
C VAL A 135 -1.51 -9.64 10.73
N ASN A 136 -1.06 -8.54 11.34
CA ASN A 136 -1.78 -7.26 11.26
C ASN A 136 -1.87 -6.76 9.81
N ARG A 137 -0.80 -6.94 9.02
CA ARG A 137 -0.79 -6.57 7.61
C ARG A 137 -1.79 -7.41 6.81
N ALA A 138 -1.88 -8.71 7.08
CA ALA A 138 -2.87 -9.59 6.48
C ALA A 138 -4.30 -9.10 6.76
N PHE A 139 -4.62 -8.74 8.01
CA PHE A 139 -5.95 -8.19 8.35
C PHE A 139 -6.28 -6.87 7.66
N ASN A 140 -5.29 -6.00 7.46
CA ASN A 140 -5.52 -4.69 6.85
C ASN A 140 -5.59 -4.74 5.32
N ILE A 141 -5.03 -5.77 4.69
CA ILE A 141 -4.90 -5.85 3.22
C ILE A 141 -5.82 -6.92 2.62
N CYS A 142 -5.96 -8.10 3.24
CA CYS A 142 -6.77 -9.15 2.65
C CYS A 142 -8.26 -8.82 2.75
N SER A 143 -8.93 -8.67 1.60
CA SER A 143 -10.34 -8.29 1.55
C SER A 143 -11.31 -9.45 1.77
N THR A 144 -10.85 -10.69 1.57
CA THR A 144 -11.69 -11.90 1.71
C THR A 144 -11.11 -12.84 2.74
N TYR A 145 -11.97 -13.67 3.35
CA TYR A 145 -11.53 -14.71 4.28
C TYR A 145 -10.57 -15.71 3.62
N LYS A 146 -10.79 -16.03 2.33
CA LYS A 146 -9.92 -16.91 1.57
C LYS A 146 -8.51 -16.31 1.45
N HIS A 147 -8.39 -15.06 1.00
CA HIS A 147 -7.09 -14.38 0.91
C HIS A 147 -6.40 -14.25 2.27
N LEU A 148 -7.17 -14.05 3.33
CA LEU A 148 -6.64 -13.99 4.69
C LEU A 148 -6.10 -15.35 5.16
N GLU A 149 -6.80 -16.45 4.89
CA GLU A 149 -6.36 -17.79 5.23
C GLU A 149 -5.12 -18.20 4.42
N ASP A 150 -5.12 -17.94 3.11
CA ASP A 150 -3.95 -18.17 2.25
C ASP A 150 -2.73 -17.40 2.77
N GLU A 151 -2.92 -16.16 3.21
CA GLU A 151 -1.87 -15.35 3.80
C GLU A 151 -1.41 -15.88 5.17
N PHE A 152 -2.29 -16.42 6.01
CA PHE A 152 -1.87 -17.08 7.26
C PHE A 152 -1.04 -18.34 6.98
N ASN A 153 -1.39 -19.10 5.95
CA ASN A 153 -0.59 -20.25 5.52
C ASN A 153 0.78 -19.83 5.01
N GLU A 154 0.86 -18.73 4.29
CA GLU A 154 2.14 -18.16 3.84
C GLU A 154 2.97 -17.62 5.02
N ILE A 155 2.35 -16.98 6.01
CA ILE A 155 3.01 -16.56 7.26
C ILE A 155 3.60 -17.77 7.99
N ARG A 156 2.83 -18.86 8.12
CA ARG A 156 3.33 -20.12 8.71
C ARG A 156 4.52 -20.64 7.94
N ARG A 157 4.42 -20.73 6.60
CA ARG A 157 5.51 -21.22 5.73
C ARG A 157 6.78 -20.40 5.90
N ILE A 158 6.70 -19.06 5.80
CA ILE A 158 7.83 -18.15 5.98
C ILE A 158 8.44 -18.32 7.37
N SER A 159 7.62 -18.38 8.41
CA SER A 159 8.11 -18.45 9.79
C SER A 159 8.79 -19.79 10.10
N LEU A 160 8.26 -20.90 9.57
CA LEU A 160 8.87 -22.22 9.68
C LEU A 160 10.24 -22.28 9.00
N LEU A 161 10.39 -21.64 7.82
CA LEU A 161 11.70 -21.51 7.15
C LEU A 161 12.71 -20.69 7.98
N ASN A 162 12.24 -19.89 8.92
CA ASN A 162 13.06 -19.15 9.88
C ASN A 162 13.16 -19.83 11.27
N ASN A 163 12.83 -21.13 11.35
CA ASN A 163 12.87 -21.99 12.53
C ASN A 163 11.88 -21.65 13.65
N TYR A 164 10.84 -20.85 13.39
CA TYR A 164 9.84 -20.54 14.41
C TYR A 164 8.99 -21.79 14.73
N PRO A 165 8.74 -22.10 16.02
CA PRO A 165 7.83 -23.17 16.40
C PRO A 165 6.41 -22.90 15.91
N LEU A 166 5.76 -23.91 15.32
CA LEU A 166 4.40 -23.79 14.80
C LEU A 166 3.40 -23.34 15.87
N SER A 167 3.49 -23.92 17.07
CA SER A 167 2.65 -23.54 18.21
C SER A 167 2.77 -22.06 18.57
N PHE A 168 3.97 -21.48 18.48
CA PHE A 168 4.20 -20.07 18.73
C PHE A 168 3.49 -19.19 17.67
N ILE A 169 3.55 -19.60 16.40
CA ILE A 169 2.91 -18.89 15.29
C ILE A 169 1.38 -18.94 15.45
N ASP A 170 0.81 -20.13 15.65
CA ASP A 170 -0.64 -20.32 15.74
C ASP A 170 -1.26 -19.64 16.97
N ILE A 171 -0.56 -19.63 18.11
CA ILE A 171 -0.99 -18.85 19.28
C ILE A 171 -1.11 -17.36 18.93
N ILE A 172 -0.13 -16.80 18.22
CA ILE A 172 -0.15 -15.38 17.83
C ILE A 172 -1.29 -15.10 16.85
N ILE A 173 -1.45 -15.94 15.82
CA ILE A 173 -2.55 -15.81 14.85
C ILE A 173 -3.89 -15.89 15.59
N GLY A 174 -4.10 -16.87 16.46
CA GLY A 174 -5.33 -17.06 17.23
C GLY A 174 -5.66 -15.88 18.14
N ILE A 175 -4.67 -15.37 18.88
CA ILE A 175 -4.82 -14.17 19.72
C ILE A 175 -5.23 -12.96 18.85
N LYS A 176 -4.55 -12.76 17.71
CA LYS A 176 -4.80 -11.61 16.83
C LYS A 176 -6.14 -11.70 16.12
N LEU A 177 -6.54 -12.89 15.70
CA LEU A 177 -7.85 -13.15 15.10
C LEU A 177 -8.98 -12.86 16.10
N SER A 178 -8.83 -13.29 17.34
CA SER A 178 -9.79 -13.00 18.41
C SER A 178 -9.89 -11.50 18.69
N GLN A 179 -8.75 -10.80 18.74
CA GLN A 179 -8.71 -9.33 18.88
C GLN A 179 -9.37 -8.62 17.70
N HIS A 180 -9.10 -9.07 16.47
CA HIS A 180 -9.67 -8.51 15.26
C HIS A 180 -11.21 -8.67 15.25
N ARG A 181 -11.70 -9.88 15.54
CA ARG A 181 -13.14 -10.16 15.61
C ARG A 181 -13.84 -9.28 16.65
N ASN A 182 -13.27 -9.15 17.84
CA ASN A 182 -13.87 -8.33 18.91
C ASN A 182 -13.92 -6.84 18.52
N LYS A 183 -12.88 -6.31 17.87
CA LYS A 183 -12.90 -4.93 17.35
C LYS A 183 -13.98 -4.71 16.30
N THR A 184 -14.21 -5.67 15.41
CA THR A 184 -15.25 -5.59 14.38
C THR A 184 -16.64 -5.58 15.02
N ILE A 185 -16.89 -6.42 16.03
CA ILE A 185 -18.16 -6.46 16.77
C ILE A 185 -18.42 -5.09 17.42
N THR A 186 -17.44 -4.54 18.16
CA THR A 186 -17.61 -3.24 18.82
C THR A 186 -17.89 -2.11 17.82
N LYS A 187 -17.32 -2.15 16.60
CA LYS A 187 -17.63 -1.16 15.55
C LYS A 187 -19.06 -1.26 15.01
N LEU A 188 -19.62 -2.47 14.87
CA LEU A 188 -21.02 -2.65 14.46
C LEU A 188 -22.00 -2.11 15.52
N ASP A 189 -21.64 -2.23 16.80
CA ASP A 189 -22.50 -1.83 17.92
C ASP A 189 -22.40 -0.32 18.25
N THR A 190 -21.48 0.42 17.62
CA THR A 190 -21.33 1.86 17.85
C THR A 190 -22.26 2.63 16.91
N PRO A 191 -23.21 3.46 17.41
CA PRO A 191 -24.03 4.30 16.53
C PRO A 191 -23.15 5.24 15.70
N ILE A 192 -23.43 5.34 14.40
CA ILE A 192 -22.74 6.26 13.49
C ILE A 192 -23.13 7.67 13.89
N ILE A 193 -22.25 8.36 14.62
CA ILE A 193 -22.36 9.78 14.85
C ILE A 193 -21.72 10.47 13.64
N GLU A 194 -22.55 11.01 12.75
CA GLU A 194 -22.13 11.98 11.73
C GLU A 194 -21.59 13.21 12.46
N ASN A 195 -20.27 13.26 12.66
CA ASN A 195 -19.60 14.48 13.05
C ASN A 195 -19.13 15.18 11.78
N ASP A 196 -19.85 16.23 11.40
CA ASP A 196 -19.41 17.22 10.41
C ASP A 196 -18.04 17.76 10.82
N LYS A 197 -16.97 17.20 10.24
CA LYS A 197 -15.62 17.71 10.45
C LYS A 197 -15.52 19.08 9.79
N LYS A 198 -15.50 20.12 10.61
CA LYS A 198 -15.28 21.51 10.17
C LYS A 198 -13.93 21.59 9.44
N LYS A 199 -13.97 21.84 8.13
CA LYS A 199 -12.76 22.10 7.33
C LYS A 199 -12.18 23.45 7.76
N ILE A 200 -10.90 23.46 8.12
CA ILE A 200 -10.14 24.67 8.44
C ILE A 200 -9.05 24.81 7.38
N TYR A 201 -9.00 25.97 6.73
CA TYR A 201 -7.92 26.34 5.81
C TYR A 201 -6.93 27.23 6.54
N VAL A 202 -5.64 27.06 6.25
CA VAL A 202 -4.57 27.92 6.74
C VAL A 202 -3.95 28.58 5.52
N GLU A 203 -3.98 29.91 5.46
CA GLU A 203 -3.20 30.68 4.49
C GLU A 203 -1.76 30.79 5.00
N ILE A 204 -0.80 30.48 4.11
CA ILE A 204 0.62 30.62 4.38
C ILE A 204 1.06 31.98 3.78
N PRO A 205 1.82 32.80 4.51
CA PRO A 205 2.30 34.11 4.07
C PRO A 205 3.27 34.06 2.88
#